data_AF-A0A6A6BNP2-F1
#
_entry.id   AF-A0A6A6BNP2-F1
#
_cell.length_a   1.000
_cell.length_b   1.000
_cell.length_c   1.000
_cell.angle_alpha   90.00
_cell.angle_beta   90.00
_cell.angle_gamma   90.00
#
_symmetry.space_group_name_H-M   'P 1'
#
loop_
_entity.id
_entity.type
_entity.pdbx_description
1 polymer ?
#
loop_
_entity_poly.entity_id
_entity_poly.type
_entity_poly.pdbx_seq_one_letter_code
_entity_poly.pdbx_strand_id
1 'polypeptide(L)'
;MLRYFALPRPYVLRVQKSTEHPDKQNRYFWLDWEPEPWYVKDSFVNRWRPLAWFKWITGRPYPGNGEYRSQGYLIHKVGPVKLEGKGMAQFKAGKERLMAQGRGGCPFAP
;
A
#
# COMPACT_ATOMS: atom_id res chain seq x y z
N MET A 1 -25.49 -12.72 19.96
CA MET A 1 -25.73 -13.80 18.97
C MET A 1 -24.77 -13.75 17.77
N LEU A 2 -24.49 -12.59 17.15
CA LEU A 2 -23.53 -12.46 16.02
C LEU A 2 -22.12 -13.03 16.27
N ARG A 3 -21.59 -12.99 17.50
CA ARG A 3 -20.25 -13.50 17.85
C ARG A 3 -20.07 -15.01 17.66
N TYR A 4 -21.15 -15.79 17.72
CA TYR A 4 -21.12 -17.26 17.65
C TYR A 4 -21.64 -17.82 16.32
N PHE A 5 -22.41 -17.03 15.56
CA PHE A 5 -22.93 -17.42 14.25
C PHE A 5 -22.16 -16.83 13.07
N ALA A 6 -21.40 -15.76 13.29
CA ALA A 6 -20.47 -15.27 12.29
C ALA A 6 -19.22 -16.14 12.30
N LEU A 7 -19.05 -16.96 11.24
CA LEU A 7 -17.79 -17.62 10.98
C LEU A 7 -16.66 -16.57 10.91
N PRO A 8 -15.44 -16.88 11.41
CA PRO A 8 -14.30 -16.00 11.23
C PRO A 8 -14.12 -15.70 9.74
N ARG A 9 -13.90 -14.44 9.39
CA ARG A 9 -13.78 -14.02 7.98
C ARG A 9 -12.72 -14.88 7.29
N PRO A 10 -13.09 -15.67 6.27
CA PRO A 10 -12.12 -16.50 5.58
C PRO A 10 -11.13 -15.60 4.83
N TYR A 11 -9.85 -15.94 4.95
CA TYR A 11 -8.77 -15.10 4.43
C TYR A 11 -8.82 -14.95 2.89
N VAL A 12 -9.39 -15.92 2.17
CA VAL A 12 -9.58 -15.88 0.71
C VAL A 12 -10.54 -14.78 0.24
N LEU A 13 -11.46 -14.32 1.10
CA LEU A 13 -12.39 -13.22 0.80
C LEU A 13 -11.85 -11.87 1.31
N ARG A 14 -10.58 -11.82 1.71
CA ARG A 14 -9.95 -10.57 2.14
C ARG A 14 -9.61 -9.73 0.92
N VAL A 15 -10.18 -8.54 0.84
CA VAL A 15 -9.77 -7.53 -0.13
C VAL A 15 -8.38 -7.03 0.28
N GLN A 16 -7.37 -7.33 -0.53
CA GLN A 16 -6.00 -6.82 -0.36
C GLN A 16 -5.69 -5.84 -1.47
N LYS A 17 -5.42 -4.58 -1.10
CA LYS A 17 -5.05 -3.55 -2.09
C LYS A 17 -3.54 -3.39 -2.25
N SER A 18 -2.78 -3.73 -1.21
CA SER A 18 -1.31 -3.69 -1.20
C SER A 18 -0.74 -5.05 -0.82
N THR A 19 0.53 -5.27 -1.18
CA THR A 19 1.28 -6.45 -0.72
C THR A 19 1.32 -6.49 0.81
N GLU A 20 1.09 -7.67 1.40
CA GLU A 20 1.12 -7.84 2.87
C GLU A 20 2.54 -7.80 3.42
N HIS A 21 3.48 -8.42 2.70
CA HIS A 21 4.89 -8.41 3.04
C HIS A 21 5.65 -7.47 2.12
N PRO A 22 6.62 -6.72 2.66
CA PRO A 22 7.49 -5.93 1.83
C PRO A 22 8.39 -6.83 0.98
N ASP A 23 8.78 -6.33 -0.19
CA ASP A 23 9.81 -6.98 -1.02
C ASP A 23 11.20 -6.86 -0.37
N LYS A 24 12.23 -7.49 -0.95
CA LYS A 24 13.63 -7.52 -0.45
C LYS A 24 14.21 -6.13 -0.12
N GLN A 25 13.67 -5.08 -0.73
CA GLN A 25 14.08 -3.68 -0.51
C GLN A 25 13.19 -2.91 0.50
N ASN A 26 12.38 -3.61 1.29
CA ASN A 26 11.38 -3.03 2.21
C ASN A 26 10.26 -2.22 1.52
N ARG A 27 10.01 -2.46 0.22
CA ARG A 27 9.03 -1.72 -0.56
C ARG A 27 7.70 -2.46 -0.65
N TYR A 28 6.62 -1.68 -0.63
CA TYR A 28 5.25 -2.16 -0.83
C TYR A 28 4.76 -1.80 -2.23
N PHE A 29 3.91 -2.64 -2.78
CA PHE A 29 3.30 -2.43 -4.09
C PHE A 29 1.78 -2.44 -3.96
N TRP A 30 1.13 -1.68 -4.83
CA TRP A 30 -0.31 -1.82 -5.04
C TRP A 30 -0.56 -3.02 -5.95
N LEU A 31 -1.56 -3.83 -5.58
CA LEU A 31 -1.98 -5.01 -6.32
C LEU A 31 -2.97 -4.63 -7.44
N ASP A 32 -3.77 -3.61 -7.18
CA ASP A 32 -4.73 -3.03 -8.11
C ASP A 32 -4.28 -1.63 -8.52
N TRP A 33 -4.46 -1.30 -9.80
CA TRP A 33 -4.24 0.04 -10.33
C TRP A 33 -5.58 0.69 -10.62
N GLU A 34 -5.83 1.86 -10.03
CA GLU A 34 -7.05 2.62 -10.24
C GLU A 34 -6.80 4.12 -9.99
N PRO A 35 -7.30 5.05 -10.83
CA PRO A 35 -7.19 5.13 -12.29
C PRO A 35 -5.74 5.23 -12.83
N GLU A 36 -4.76 5.55 -11.98
CA GLU A 36 -3.34 5.68 -12.34
C GLU A 36 -2.48 4.62 -11.62
N PRO A 37 -1.50 3.98 -12.28
CA PRO A 37 -0.76 2.84 -11.73
C PRO A 37 0.37 3.22 -10.76
N TRP A 38 0.09 4.09 -9.79
CA TRP A 38 1.09 4.53 -8.81
C TRP A 38 1.58 3.36 -7.94
N TYR A 39 2.90 3.13 -7.98
CA TYR A 39 3.58 2.07 -7.23
C TYR A 39 3.10 0.64 -7.54
N VAL A 40 2.52 0.44 -8.72
CA VAL A 40 2.22 -0.89 -9.23
C VAL A 40 3.47 -1.47 -9.88
N LYS A 41 3.79 -2.72 -9.55
CA LYS A 41 4.95 -3.41 -10.11
C LYS A 41 4.81 -3.58 -11.63
N ASP A 42 5.86 -3.19 -12.35
CA ASP A 42 5.98 -3.42 -13.79
C ASP A 42 6.43 -4.86 -14.07
N SER A 43 5.50 -5.79 -13.91
CA SER A 43 5.69 -7.19 -14.25
C SER A 43 5.05 -7.48 -15.61
N PHE A 44 5.64 -8.41 -16.37
CA PHE A 44 5.05 -8.90 -17.62
C PHE A 44 3.58 -9.30 -17.40
N VAL A 45 3.28 -9.99 -16.31
CA VAL A 45 1.90 -10.36 -15.96
C VAL A 45 1.00 -9.13 -15.82
N ASN A 46 1.39 -8.11 -15.05
CA ASN A 46 0.56 -6.91 -14.90
C ASN A 46 0.36 -6.14 -16.21
N ARG A 47 1.35 -6.18 -17.11
CA ARG A 47 1.33 -5.51 -18.40
C ARG A 47 0.41 -6.19 -19.42
N TRP A 48 0.35 -7.53 -19.42
CA TRP A 48 -0.42 -8.34 -20.36
C TRP A 48 -1.77 -8.83 -19.82
N ARG A 49 -2.18 -8.39 -18.62
CA ARG A 49 -3.51 -8.74 -18.08
C ARG A 49 -4.63 -8.11 -18.94
N PRO A 50 -5.72 -8.83 -19.23
CA PRO A 50 -6.83 -8.30 -20.04
C PRO A 50 -7.39 -6.96 -19.54
N LEU A 51 -7.45 -6.80 -18.21
CA LEU A 51 -7.92 -5.56 -17.58
C LEU A 51 -6.98 -4.36 -17.86
N ALA A 52 -5.66 -4.59 -17.99
CA ALA A 52 -4.70 -3.54 -18.31
C ALA A 52 -4.90 -3.03 -19.73
N TRP A 53 -5.16 -3.93 -20.68
CA TRP A 53 -5.50 -3.57 -22.06
C TRP A 53 -6.83 -2.81 -22.15
N PHE A 54 -7.86 -3.27 -21.45
CA PHE A 54 -9.14 -2.55 -21.40
C PHE A 54 -8.96 -1.12 -20.87
N LYS A 55 -8.18 -0.95 -19.80
CA LYS A 55 -7.84 0.38 -19.25
C LYS A 55 -7.03 1.21 -20.24
N TRP A 56 -6.07 0.61 -20.94
CA TRP A 56 -5.28 1.30 -21.96
C TRP A 56 -6.12 1.78 -23.16
N ILE A 57 -7.02 0.94 -23.68
CA ILE A 57 -7.94 1.28 -24.79
C ILE A 57 -8.88 2.43 -24.39
N THR A 58 -9.26 2.51 -23.11
CA THR A 58 -10.07 3.62 -22.56
C THR A 58 -9.26 4.89 -22.26
N GLY A 59 -7.99 4.95 -22.68
CA GLY A 59 -7.13 6.13 -22.55
C GLY A 59 -6.44 6.25 -21.19
N ARG A 60 -6.48 5.21 -20.34
CA ARG A 60 -5.75 5.21 -19.06
C ARG A 60 -4.27 4.89 -19.26
N PRO A 61 -3.39 5.38 -18.36
CA PRO A 61 -1.96 5.16 -18.46
C PRO A 61 -1.59 3.68 -18.36
N TYR A 62 -0.70 3.25 -19.25
CA TYR A 62 -0.19 1.88 -19.27
C TYR A 62 0.93 1.70 -18.24
N PRO A 63 0.95 0.59 -17.47
CA PRO A 63 1.95 0.38 -16.45
C PRO A 63 3.31 0.11 -17.11
N GLY A 64 4.36 0.74 -16.59
CA GLY A 64 5.74 0.57 -17.08
C GLY A 64 6.35 1.78 -17.81
N ASN A 65 5.61 2.86 -18.01
CA ASN A 65 6.13 4.08 -18.67
C ASN A 65 7.04 4.95 -17.78
N GLY A 66 7.58 4.42 -16.68
CA GLY A 66 8.52 5.12 -15.78
C GLY A 66 7.91 6.21 -14.87
N GLU A 67 6.84 6.88 -15.31
CA GLU A 67 6.21 8.01 -14.61
C GLU A 67 5.53 7.62 -13.28
N TYR A 68 5.07 6.37 -13.16
CA TYR A 68 4.22 5.90 -12.06
C TYR A 68 4.97 5.16 -10.94
N ARG A 69 6.30 5.28 -10.88
CA ARG A 69 7.14 4.73 -9.79
C ARG A 69 6.90 3.24 -9.54
N SER A 70 7.04 2.43 -10.57
CA SER A 70 6.84 0.97 -10.53
C SER A 70 7.77 0.20 -9.59
N GLN A 71 8.76 0.87 -8.99
CA GLN A 71 9.68 0.34 -7.98
C GLN A 71 9.00 0.09 -6.63
N GLY A 72 7.75 0.53 -6.43
CA GLY A 72 7.05 0.42 -5.16
C GLY A 72 7.36 1.59 -4.22
N TYR A 73 6.67 1.66 -3.08
CA TYR A 73 6.83 2.74 -2.11
C TYR A 73 7.40 2.26 -0.77
N LEU A 74 8.18 3.14 -0.15
CA LEU A 74 8.53 3.04 1.26
C LEU A 74 7.51 3.86 2.05
N ILE A 75 6.94 3.27 3.11
CA ILE A 75 5.88 3.93 3.92
C ILE A 75 6.32 5.31 4.41
N HIS A 76 7.59 5.47 4.77
CA HIS A 76 8.15 6.73 5.29
C HIS A 76 8.58 7.73 4.20
N LYS A 77 8.59 7.33 2.92
CA LYS A 77 8.92 8.21 1.78
C LYS A 77 7.73 8.44 0.85
N VAL A 78 6.55 7.95 1.21
CA VAL A 78 5.35 8.15 0.37
C VAL A 78 4.95 9.62 0.39
N GLY A 79 4.72 10.20 -0.78
CA GLY A 79 4.30 11.59 -0.90
C GLY A 79 4.63 12.23 -2.25
N PRO A 80 4.20 13.49 -2.45
CA PRO A 80 4.56 14.26 -3.65
C PRO A 80 6.08 14.37 -3.80
N VAL A 81 6.57 14.42 -5.04
CA VAL A 81 8.01 14.49 -5.37
C VAL A 81 8.75 15.56 -4.55
N LYS A 82 8.13 16.71 -4.31
CA LYS A 82 8.72 17.84 -3.56
C LYS A 82 8.86 17.61 -2.04
N LEU A 83 8.12 16.65 -1.50
CA LEU A 83 8.04 16.35 -0.07
C LEU A 83 8.60 14.97 0.27
N GLU A 84 8.91 14.16 -0.72
CA GLU A 84 9.56 12.86 -0.53
C GLU A 84 10.89 13.01 0.23
N GLY A 85 11.02 12.28 1.33
CA GLY A 85 12.21 12.31 2.20
C GLY A 85 12.25 13.46 3.20
N LYS A 86 11.34 14.44 3.11
CA LYS A 86 11.17 15.47 4.15
C LYS A 86 10.33 14.91 5.30
N GLY A 87 10.64 15.32 6.53
CA GLY A 87 9.92 14.85 7.72
C GLY A 87 10.44 13.56 8.36
N MET A 88 11.52 12.96 7.83
CA MET A 88 12.13 11.76 8.44
C MET A 88 12.58 11.97 9.89
N ALA A 89 13.09 13.16 10.21
CA ALA A 89 13.48 13.52 11.57
C ALA A 89 12.27 13.55 12.52
N GLN A 90 11.17 14.18 12.09
CA GLN A 90 9.92 14.24 12.85
C GLN A 90 9.29 12.86 13.01
N PHE A 91 9.32 12.05 11.96
CA PHE A 91 8.87 10.66 12.00
C PHE A 91 9.67 9.84 13.03
N LYS A 92 11.02 9.97 13.02
CA LYS A 92 11.88 9.25 13.97
C LYS A 92 11.61 9.69 15.41
N ALA A 93 11.56 11.01 15.66
CA ALA A 93 11.26 11.55 16.99
C ALA A 93 9.85 11.14 17.48
N GLY A 94 8.85 11.19 16.60
CA GLY A 94 7.48 10.75 16.91
C GLY A 94 7.40 9.25 17.21
N LYS A 95 8.11 8.43 16.43
CA LYS A 95 8.21 6.98 16.67
C LYS A 95 8.85 6.68 18.02
N GLU A 96 9.97 7.32 18.34
CA GLU A 96 10.66 7.16 19.64
C GLU A 96 9.75 7.58 20.79
N ARG A 97 9.06 8.72 20.65
CA ARG A 97 8.07 9.18 21.64
C ARG A 97 6.94 8.18 21.85
N LEU A 98 6.34 7.68 20.78
CA LEU A 98 5.22 6.73 20.84
C LEU A 98 5.65 5.37 21.42
N MET A 99 6.86 4.90 21.11
CA MET A 99 7.39 3.67 21.68
C MET A 99 7.76 3.84 23.16
N ALA A 100 8.22 5.03 23.57
CA ALA A 100 8.54 5.35 24.96
C ALA A 100 7.29 5.59 25.83
N GLN A 101 6.20 6.11 25.25
CA GLN A 101 4.95 6.42 25.98
C GLN A 101 4.19 5.19 26.49
N GLY A 102 4.67 3.97 26.22
CA GLY A 102 3.96 2.74 26.51
C GLY A 102 2.70 2.60 25.65
N ARG A 103 2.30 1.36 25.36
CA ARG A 103 0.98 1.12 24.78
C ARG A 103 -0.03 1.31 25.92
N GLY A 104 -0.46 2.54 26.14
CA GLY A 104 -1.47 2.87 27.14
C GLY A 104 -2.66 1.92 27.02
N GLY A 105 -3.18 1.49 28.18
CA GLY A 105 -4.37 0.64 28.25
C GLY A 105 -5.54 1.22 27.46
N CYS A 106 -6.49 0.37 27.09
CA CYS A 106 -7.62 0.74 26.25
C CYS A 106 -8.34 1.98 26.84
N PRO A 107 -8.44 3.10 26.11
CA PRO A 107 -9.12 4.30 26.60
C PRO A 107 -10.64 4.13 26.72
N PHE A 108 -11.15 2.95 26.35
CA PHE A 108 -12.55 2.54 26.46
C PHE A 108 -12.72 1.27 27.32
N ALA A 109 -11.70 0.86 28.06
CA ALA A 109 -11.90 -0.17 29.08
C ALA A 109 -12.70 0.46 30.24
N PRO A 110 -13.85 -0.12 30.64
CA PRO A 110 -14.49 0.22 31.91
C PRO A 110 -13.64 -0.20 33.11
#